data_AF-A0A9P6WBA4-F1
#
_entry.id   AF-A0A9P6WBA4-F1
#
_cell.length_a   1.000
_cell.length_b   1.000
_cell.length_c   1.000
_cell.angle_alpha   90.00
_cell.angle_beta   90.00
_cell.angle_gamma   90.00
#
_symmetry.space_group_name_H-M   'P 1'
#
loop_
_entity.id
_entity.type
_entity.pdbx_description
1 polymer ?
#
loop_
_entity_poly.entity_id
_entity_poly.type
_entity_poly.pdbx_seq_one_letter_code
_entity_poly.pdbx_strand_id
1 'polypeptide(L)'
;MDLVLYKEAITLYLKSLEILSKSMKMTSLWWFNQHTNNTSTSNSLRLNLLVQWIRERFNECLTKAEYIKVKLVENDLNDHTEDIFLEKLLYDRALEISKNAAKMELTGTNLNSCELSYATALWMLEVIIDDDTLQSENEEPIQGGIESSLAEDDRIIIKKYIESISGRLKALRSKFNINTITPVEKHLI
;
A
#
# COMPACT_ATOMS: atom_id res chain seq x y z
N MET A 1 -11.79 -23.16 -7.59
CA MET A 1 -11.16 -21.91 -7.14
C MET A 1 -12.15 -21.29 -6.19
N ASP A 2 -11.73 -21.05 -4.95
CA ASP A 2 -12.66 -20.82 -3.85
C ASP A 2 -13.30 -19.44 -3.96
N LEU A 3 -14.63 -19.35 -3.74
CA LEU A 3 -15.40 -18.10 -3.82
C LEU A 3 -14.82 -17.00 -2.93
N VAL A 4 -14.26 -17.39 -1.78
CA VAL A 4 -13.51 -16.54 -0.84
C VAL A 4 -12.35 -15.82 -1.53
N LEU A 5 -11.56 -16.53 -2.34
CA LEU A 5 -10.41 -15.94 -3.04
C LEU A 5 -10.85 -14.88 -4.06
N TYR A 6 -11.99 -15.09 -4.73
CA TYR A 6 -12.54 -14.07 -5.63
C TYR A 6 -13.01 -12.83 -4.87
N LYS A 7 -13.70 -13.01 -3.74
CA LYS A 7 -14.13 -11.91 -2.86
C LYS A 7 -12.93 -11.14 -2.28
N GLU A 8 -11.89 -11.82 -1.82
CA GLU A 8 -10.65 -11.17 -1.35
C GLU A 8 -9.96 -10.37 -2.45
N ALA A 9 -9.82 -10.98 -3.64
CA ALA A 9 -9.16 -10.36 -4.77
C ALA A 9 -9.90 -9.11 -5.26
N ILE A 10 -11.23 -9.15 -5.37
CA ILE A 10 -12.00 -7.98 -5.82
C ILE A 10 -11.85 -6.82 -4.82
N THR A 11 -11.92 -7.09 -3.52
CA THR A 11 -11.77 -6.05 -2.48
C THR A 11 -10.38 -5.39 -2.55
N LEU A 12 -9.31 -6.17 -2.75
CA LEU A 12 -7.96 -5.65 -2.95
C LEU A 12 -7.81 -4.82 -4.24
N TYR A 13 -8.43 -5.27 -5.33
CA TYR A 13 -8.40 -4.51 -6.59
C TYR A 13 -9.15 -3.20 -6.49
N LEU A 14 -10.31 -3.17 -5.81
CA LEU A 14 -11.07 -1.95 -5.57
C LEU A 14 -10.26 -0.93 -4.75
N LYS A 15 -9.59 -1.36 -3.67
CA LYS A 15 -8.69 -0.46 -2.91
C LYS A 15 -7.52 0.04 -3.76
N SER A 16 -6.98 -0.80 -4.62
CA SER A 16 -5.90 -0.39 -5.54
C SER A 16 -6.39 0.69 -6.52
N LEU A 17 -7.60 0.53 -7.07
CA LEU A 17 -8.22 1.52 -7.96
C LEU A 17 -8.49 2.85 -7.26
N GLU A 18 -8.94 2.80 -6.01
CA GLU A 18 -9.14 3.99 -5.15
C GLU A 18 -7.85 4.78 -4.99
N ILE A 19 -6.75 4.13 -4.58
CA ILE A 19 -5.44 4.77 -4.39
C ILE A 19 -4.88 5.35 -5.71
N LEU A 20 -5.02 4.61 -6.80
CA LEU A 20 -4.57 5.06 -8.13
C LEU A 20 -5.39 6.27 -8.62
N SER A 21 -6.70 6.24 -8.40
CA SER A 21 -7.60 7.36 -8.70
C SER A 21 -7.22 8.60 -7.89
N LYS A 22 -7.01 8.46 -6.57
CA LYS A 22 -6.56 9.52 -5.66
C LYS A 22 -5.23 10.13 -6.12
N SER A 23 -4.28 9.29 -6.53
CA SER A 23 -2.98 9.73 -7.06
C SER A 23 -3.13 10.53 -8.36
N MET A 24 -4.04 10.12 -9.25
CA MET A 24 -4.34 10.82 -10.50
C MET A 24 -4.99 12.19 -10.23
N LYS A 25 -5.99 12.25 -9.33
CA LYS A 25 -6.66 13.51 -8.93
C LYS A 25 -5.67 14.50 -8.33
N MET A 26 -4.84 14.06 -7.38
CA MET A 26 -3.80 14.89 -6.76
C MET A 26 -2.83 15.45 -7.81
N THR A 27 -2.37 14.60 -8.73
CA THR A 27 -1.46 15.04 -9.80
C THR A 27 -2.13 16.03 -10.75
N SER A 28 -3.41 15.82 -11.08
CA SER A 28 -4.19 16.74 -11.93
C SER A 28 -4.37 18.11 -11.26
N LEU A 29 -4.72 18.14 -9.96
CA LEU A 29 -4.88 19.38 -9.21
C LEU A 29 -3.59 20.19 -9.18
N TRP A 30 -2.47 19.53 -8.90
CA TRP A 30 -1.15 20.15 -8.94
C TRP A 30 -0.82 20.71 -10.34
N TRP A 31 -1.12 19.94 -11.40
CA TRP A 31 -0.88 20.35 -12.78
C TRP A 31 -1.68 21.62 -13.14
N PHE A 32 -2.96 21.70 -12.76
CA PHE A 32 -3.78 22.89 -13.00
C PHE A 32 -3.25 24.12 -12.23
N ASN A 33 -2.92 23.96 -10.95
CA ASN A 33 -2.35 25.03 -10.12
C ASN A 33 -0.99 25.52 -10.62
N GLN A 34 -0.24 24.66 -11.32
CA GLN A 34 1.02 25.05 -11.95
C GLN A 34 0.81 25.91 -13.21
N HIS A 35 -0.19 25.59 -14.02
CA HIS A 35 -0.54 26.40 -15.19
C HIS A 35 -1.03 27.79 -14.79
N THR A 36 -1.69 27.93 -13.64
CA THR A 36 -2.13 29.25 -13.14
C THR A 36 -0.97 30.09 -12.60
N ASN A 37 0.05 29.46 -12.00
CA ASN A 37 1.14 30.17 -11.32
C ASN A 37 2.38 30.42 -12.19
N ASN A 38 2.39 29.96 -13.46
CA ASN A 38 3.45 30.19 -14.45
C ASN A 38 4.87 29.84 -13.93
N THR A 39 4.99 28.85 -13.03
CA THR A 39 6.29 28.44 -12.47
C THR A 39 6.90 27.34 -13.35
N SER A 40 7.90 27.73 -14.16
CA SER A 40 8.68 26.83 -14.99
C SER A 40 9.40 25.80 -14.12
N THR A 41 8.96 24.54 -14.10
CA THR A 41 9.58 23.50 -13.27
C THR A 41 10.07 22.31 -14.09
N SER A 42 11.40 22.13 -14.05
CA SER A 42 12.24 21.08 -14.62
C SER A 42 11.89 19.63 -14.22
N ASN A 43 10.85 19.39 -13.41
CA ASN A 43 10.50 18.08 -12.84
C ASN A 43 9.38 17.34 -13.60
N SER A 44 8.98 17.83 -14.78
CA SER A 44 7.82 17.31 -15.53
C SER A 44 7.99 15.88 -16.05
N LEU A 45 9.22 15.46 -16.41
CA LEU A 45 9.40 14.15 -17.07
C LEU A 45 9.13 12.97 -16.12
N ARG A 46 9.69 13.01 -14.90
CA ARG A 46 9.47 11.93 -13.92
C ARG A 46 8.01 11.86 -13.48
N LEU A 47 7.37 13.02 -13.32
CA LEU A 47 5.94 13.09 -13.01
C LEU A 47 5.10 12.53 -14.17
N ASN A 48 5.45 12.87 -15.41
CA ASN A 48 4.75 12.37 -16.60
C ASN A 48 4.86 10.84 -16.70
N LEU A 49 6.06 10.28 -16.52
CA LEU A 49 6.26 8.84 -16.48
C LEU A 49 5.47 8.18 -15.34
N LEU A 50 5.41 8.81 -14.17
CA LEU A 50 4.61 8.31 -13.04
C LEU A 50 3.12 8.30 -13.37
N VAL A 51 2.59 9.36 -13.99
CA VAL A 51 1.18 9.43 -14.42
C VAL A 51 0.86 8.36 -15.46
N GLN A 52 1.75 8.15 -16.44
CA GLN A 52 1.59 7.09 -17.42
C GLN A 52 1.54 5.72 -16.74
N TRP A 53 2.47 5.46 -15.82
CA TRP A 53 2.48 4.22 -15.05
C TRP A 53 1.22 4.02 -14.19
N ILE A 54 0.74 5.08 -13.53
CA ILE A 54 -0.52 5.05 -12.75
C ILE A 54 -1.69 4.68 -13.67
N ARG A 55 -1.76 5.28 -14.86
CA ARG A 55 -2.83 5.00 -15.85
C ARG A 55 -2.79 3.57 -16.36
N GLU A 56 -1.61 3.07 -16.70
CA GLU A 56 -1.41 1.67 -17.12
C GLU A 56 -1.84 0.70 -16.02
N ARG A 57 -1.40 0.96 -14.78
CA ARG A 57 -1.76 0.12 -13.63
C ARG A 57 -3.25 0.19 -13.30
N PHE A 58 -3.87 1.36 -13.43
CA PHE A 58 -5.31 1.51 -13.21
C PHE A 58 -6.11 0.65 -14.19
N ASN A 59 -5.78 0.71 -15.47
CA ASN A 59 -6.45 -0.09 -16.50
C ASN A 59 -6.25 -1.60 -16.26
N GLU A 60 -5.04 -2.02 -15.90
CA GLU A 60 -4.75 -3.42 -15.57
C GLU A 60 -5.59 -3.90 -14.37
N CYS A 61 -5.63 -3.13 -13.29
CA CYS A 61 -6.44 -3.44 -12.11
C CYS A 61 -7.94 -3.47 -12.43
N LEU A 62 -8.42 -2.54 -13.25
CA LEU A 62 -9.83 -2.45 -13.62
C LEU A 62 -10.27 -3.68 -14.42
N THR A 63 -9.52 -4.06 -15.45
CA THR A 63 -9.83 -5.27 -16.24
C THR A 63 -9.86 -6.53 -15.38
N LYS A 64 -8.91 -6.67 -14.44
CA LYS A 64 -8.90 -7.82 -13.51
C LYS A 64 -10.08 -7.79 -12.53
N ALA A 65 -10.44 -6.61 -12.02
CA ALA A 65 -11.60 -6.44 -11.15
C ALA A 65 -12.91 -6.81 -11.87
N GLU A 66 -13.11 -6.32 -13.10
CA GLU A 66 -14.27 -6.65 -13.92
C GLU A 66 -14.36 -8.15 -14.22
N TYR A 67 -13.23 -8.77 -14.57
CA TYR A 67 -13.15 -10.21 -14.80
C TYR A 67 -13.56 -11.03 -13.57
N ILE A 68 -13.06 -10.65 -12.39
CA ILE A 68 -13.40 -11.32 -11.12
C ILE A 68 -14.87 -11.08 -10.77
N LYS A 69 -15.39 -9.87 -11.01
CA LYS A 69 -16.80 -9.54 -10.73
C LYS A 69 -17.76 -10.39 -11.57
N VAL A 70 -17.48 -10.58 -12.85
CA VAL A 70 -18.28 -11.47 -13.72
C VAL A 70 -18.29 -12.89 -13.15
N LYS A 71 -17.10 -13.41 -12.79
CA LYS A 71 -17.00 -14.75 -12.18
C LYS A 71 -17.70 -14.85 -10.84
N LEU A 72 -17.70 -13.79 -10.04
CA LEU A 72 -18.37 -13.80 -8.74
C LEU A 72 -19.87 -14.00 -8.93
N VAL A 73 -20.48 -13.23 -9.85
CA VAL A 73 -21.91 -13.33 -10.20
C VAL A 73 -22.29 -14.72 -10.70
N GLU A 74 -21.41 -15.37 -11.47
CA GLU A 74 -21.63 -16.75 -11.94
C GLU A 74 -21.61 -17.79 -10.81
N ASN A 75 -20.88 -17.53 -9.71
CA ASN A 75 -20.65 -18.47 -8.61
C ASN A 75 -21.45 -18.15 -7.33
N ASP A 76 -22.16 -17.01 -7.28
CA ASP A 76 -22.87 -16.48 -6.09
C ASP A 76 -24.14 -17.26 -5.70
N LEU A 77 -24.43 -18.39 -6.34
CA LEU A 77 -25.60 -19.24 -6.03
C LEU A 77 -25.49 -19.98 -4.68
N ASN A 78 -24.35 -19.90 -3.98
CA ASN A 78 -24.10 -20.55 -2.69
C ASN A 78 -23.79 -19.50 -1.59
N ASP A 79 -24.85 -18.81 -1.17
CA ASP A 79 -24.88 -17.68 -0.23
C ASP A 79 -24.61 -18.05 1.24
N HIS A 80 -23.43 -18.60 1.54
CA HIS A 80 -22.98 -18.89 2.93
C HIS A 80 -21.51 -18.54 3.17
N THR A 81 -20.96 -17.58 2.44
CA THR A 81 -19.54 -17.21 2.61
C THR A 81 -19.38 -16.01 3.53
N GLU A 82 -18.46 -16.14 4.49
CA GLU A 82 -18.09 -15.13 5.49
C GLU A 82 -17.76 -13.78 4.85
N ASP A 83 -18.10 -12.70 5.56
CA ASP A 83 -17.80 -11.33 5.14
C ASP A 83 -16.28 -11.10 5.08
N ILE A 84 -15.82 -10.45 4.02
CA ILE A 84 -14.40 -10.17 3.81
C ILE A 84 -14.12 -8.71 4.08
N PHE A 85 -13.31 -8.48 5.10
CA PHE A 85 -12.86 -7.15 5.53
C PHE A 85 -11.47 -6.87 4.95
N LEU A 86 -11.38 -5.78 4.17
CA LEU A 86 -10.13 -5.34 3.55
C LEU A 86 -9.04 -5.08 4.60
N GLU A 87 -9.44 -4.44 5.69
CA GLU A 87 -8.53 -3.95 6.72
C GLU A 87 -7.92 -5.13 7.47
N LYS A 88 -8.71 -6.17 7.73
CA LYS A 88 -8.21 -7.44 8.26
C LYS A 88 -7.21 -8.09 7.31
N LEU A 89 -7.51 -8.14 6.00
CA LEU A 89 -6.61 -8.70 4.99
C LEU A 89 -5.26 -7.97 4.94
N LEU A 90 -5.29 -6.64 4.92
CA LEU A 90 -4.09 -5.82 4.87
C LEU A 90 -3.29 -5.92 6.17
N TYR A 91 -3.98 -5.94 7.32
CA TYR A 91 -3.37 -6.10 8.64
C TYR A 91 -2.66 -7.45 8.78
N ASP A 92 -3.39 -8.55 8.55
CA ASP A 92 -2.86 -9.92 8.66
C ASP A 92 -1.63 -10.08 7.76
N ARG A 93 -1.72 -9.59 6.52
CA ARG A 93 -0.62 -9.67 5.55
C ARG A 93 0.58 -8.80 5.95
N ALA A 94 0.36 -7.58 6.46
CA ALA A 94 1.44 -6.71 6.92
C ALA A 94 2.21 -7.33 8.09
N LEU A 95 1.49 -7.92 9.06
CA LEU A 95 2.10 -8.59 10.21
C LEU A 95 2.86 -9.85 9.81
N GLU A 96 2.33 -10.62 8.86
CA GLU A 96 3.01 -11.79 8.30
C GLU A 96 4.35 -11.39 7.65
N ILE A 97 4.34 -10.36 6.79
CA ILE A 97 5.54 -9.83 6.12
C ILE A 97 6.55 -9.36 7.16
N SER A 98 6.12 -8.57 8.14
CA SER A 98 6.98 -8.05 9.21
C SER A 98 7.61 -9.17 10.05
N LYS A 99 6.82 -10.19 10.42
CA LYS A 99 7.30 -11.34 11.18
C LYS A 99 8.32 -12.17 10.39
N ASN A 100 8.09 -12.37 9.10
CA ASN A 100 9.01 -13.08 8.23
C ASN A 100 10.32 -12.29 8.05
N ALA A 101 10.23 -10.97 7.88
CA ALA A 101 11.40 -10.08 7.83
C ALA A 101 12.22 -10.16 9.12
N ALA A 102 11.56 -10.13 10.29
CA ALA A 102 12.24 -10.25 11.57
C ALA A 102 12.98 -11.59 11.73
N LYS A 103 12.38 -12.70 11.29
CA LYS A 103 13.04 -14.02 11.28
C LYS A 103 14.28 -14.05 10.37
N MET A 104 14.16 -13.50 9.16
CA MET A 104 15.28 -13.41 8.22
C MET A 104 16.39 -12.48 8.72
N GLU A 105 16.02 -11.44 9.46
CA GLU A 105 17.00 -10.53 10.04
C GLU A 105 17.82 -11.20 11.14
N LEU A 106 17.23 -12.11 11.93
CA LEU A 106 17.95 -12.90 12.94
C LEU A 106 19.03 -13.80 12.32
N THR A 107 18.82 -14.29 11.10
CA THR A 107 19.82 -15.07 10.36
C THR A 107 20.89 -14.19 9.71
N GLY A 108 20.74 -12.86 9.74
CA GLY A 108 21.72 -11.90 9.21
C GLY A 108 21.82 -11.86 7.69
N THR A 109 20.91 -12.52 6.98
CA THR A 109 20.94 -12.65 5.51
C THR A 109 20.01 -11.65 4.84
N ASN A 110 20.45 -11.05 3.73
CA ASN A 110 19.62 -10.19 2.87
C ASN A 110 18.91 -9.05 3.61
N LEU A 111 19.67 -8.20 4.31
CA LEU A 111 19.14 -7.05 5.05
C LEU A 111 18.34 -6.07 4.17
N ASN A 112 18.70 -5.93 2.88
CA ASN A 112 17.93 -5.16 1.90
C ASN A 112 16.51 -5.70 1.71
N SER A 113 16.36 -7.03 1.62
CA SER A 113 15.06 -7.68 1.50
C SER A 113 14.23 -7.52 2.77
N CYS A 114 14.89 -7.52 3.94
CA CYS A 114 14.24 -7.23 5.21
C CYS A 114 13.76 -5.77 5.27
N GLU A 115 14.59 -4.82 4.83
CA GLU A 115 14.23 -3.40 4.75
C GLU A 115 12.99 -3.19 3.87
N LEU A 116 13.01 -3.77 2.66
CA LEU A 116 11.87 -3.71 1.75
C LEU A 116 10.62 -4.31 2.38
N SER A 117 10.74 -5.46 3.04
CA SER A 117 9.60 -6.15 3.67
C SER A 117 8.98 -5.30 4.80
N TYR A 118 9.79 -4.71 5.67
CA TYR A 118 9.29 -3.80 6.70
C TYR A 118 8.63 -2.55 6.10
N ALA A 119 9.23 -1.97 5.04
CA ALA A 119 8.62 -0.84 4.34
C ALA A 119 7.28 -1.21 3.72
N THR A 120 7.19 -2.37 3.05
CA THR A 120 5.92 -2.89 2.50
C THR A 120 4.87 -3.06 3.59
N ALA A 121 5.22 -3.63 4.74
CA ALA A 121 4.29 -3.77 5.86
C ALA A 121 3.79 -2.40 6.36
N LEU A 122 4.67 -1.39 6.44
CA LEU A 122 4.28 -0.03 6.82
C LEU A 122 3.30 0.58 5.82
N TRP A 123 3.60 0.53 4.52
CA TRP A 123 2.69 1.04 3.49
C TRP A 123 1.30 0.39 3.56
N MET A 124 1.23 -0.91 3.82
CA MET A 124 -0.05 -1.62 3.97
C MET A 124 -0.83 -1.13 5.19
N LEU A 125 -0.17 -0.92 6.33
CA LEU A 125 -0.83 -0.41 7.54
C LEU A 125 -1.23 1.06 7.42
N GLU A 126 -0.44 1.87 6.73
CA GLU A 126 -0.74 3.29 6.45
C GLU A 126 -1.98 3.42 5.56
N VAL A 127 -2.14 2.56 4.55
CA VAL A 127 -3.34 2.52 3.69
C VAL A 127 -4.61 2.24 4.50
N ILE A 128 -4.51 1.49 5.61
CA ILE A 128 -5.65 1.19 6.47
C ILE A 128 -6.09 2.42 7.27
N ILE A 129 -5.14 3.27 7.70
CA ILE A 129 -5.39 4.45 8.53
C ILE A 129 -5.50 5.75 7.74
N ASP A 130 -5.32 5.71 6.42
CA ASP A 130 -5.47 6.87 5.54
C ASP A 130 -6.95 7.26 5.47
N ASP A 131 -7.36 8.13 6.41
CA ASP A 131 -8.66 8.79 6.36
C ASP A 131 -8.68 9.66 5.11
N ASP A 132 -9.69 9.48 4.28
CA ASP A 132 -9.70 9.88 2.86
C ASP A 132 -9.82 11.41 2.67
N THR A 133 -8.78 12.13 3.09
CA THR A 133 -8.67 13.60 3.21
C THR A 133 -8.77 14.37 1.89
N LEU A 134 -8.96 13.67 0.77
CA LEU A 134 -9.08 14.26 -0.57
C LEU A 134 -10.47 14.09 -1.19
N GLN A 135 -11.45 13.58 -0.44
CA GLN A 135 -12.86 13.77 -0.82
C GLN A 135 -13.17 15.27 -0.69
N SER A 136 -13.03 15.99 -1.79
CA SER A 136 -13.63 17.31 -1.94
C SER A 136 -15.10 17.21 -1.55
N GLU A 137 -15.57 18.13 -0.70
CA GLU A 137 -16.94 18.18 -0.12
C GLU A 137 -18.11 18.11 -1.13
N ASN A 138 -17.80 18.06 -2.44
CA ASN A 138 -18.75 18.10 -3.55
C ASN A 138 -18.70 16.86 -4.48
N GLU A 139 -17.90 15.84 -4.19
CA GLU A 139 -17.98 14.56 -4.93
C GLU A 139 -18.93 13.61 -4.18
N GLU A 140 -20.01 13.21 -4.85
CA GLU A 140 -20.86 12.09 -4.39
C GLU A 140 -19.95 10.92 -4.01
N PRO A 141 -20.13 10.31 -2.82
CA PRO A 141 -19.36 9.14 -2.44
C PRO A 141 -19.50 8.12 -3.56
N ILE A 142 -18.36 7.64 -4.08
CA ILE A 142 -18.36 6.60 -5.11
C ILE A 142 -19.21 5.46 -4.55
N GLN A 143 -20.37 5.20 -5.16
CA GLN A 143 -21.26 4.15 -4.70
C GLN A 143 -20.56 2.81 -4.90
N GLY A 144 -20.00 2.27 -3.82
CA GLY A 144 -19.07 1.13 -3.84
C GLY A 144 -17.71 1.39 -3.15
N GLY A 145 -17.48 2.58 -2.60
CA GLY A 145 -16.37 2.84 -1.68
C GLY A 145 -16.53 1.99 -0.41
N ILE A 146 -15.45 1.33 0.00
CA ILE A 146 -15.43 0.53 1.22
C ILE A 146 -15.48 1.51 2.40
N GLU A 147 -16.66 1.69 2.98
CA GLU A 147 -16.82 2.47 4.19
C GLU A 147 -15.94 1.86 5.28
N SER A 148 -15.05 2.66 5.87
CA SER A 148 -14.08 2.15 6.84
C SER A 148 -14.83 1.65 8.08
N SER A 149 -14.90 0.33 8.23
CA SER A 149 -15.61 -0.33 9.33
C SER A 149 -14.72 -0.56 10.57
N LEU A 150 -13.56 0.08 10.61
CA LEU A 150 -12.59 -0.08 11.70
C LEU A 150 -13.03 0.61 12.98
N ALA A 151 -13.11 -0.17 14.05
CA ALA A 151 -13.28 0.36 15.39
C ALA A 151 -12.07 1.24 15.78
N GLU A 152 -12.31 2.25 16.62
CA GLU A 152 -11.24 3.14 17.10
C GLU A 152 -10.16 2.36 17.86
N ASP A 153 -10.54 1.33 18.62
CA ASP A 153 -9.60 0.45 19.32
C ASP A 153 -8.64 -0.26 18.35
N ASP A 154 -9.14 -0.71 17.20
CA ASP A 154 -8.33 -1.35 16.16
C ASP A 154 -7.37 -0.34 15.51
N ARG A 155 -7.81 0.91 15.31
CA ARG A 155 -6.95 2.01 14.82
C ARG A 155 -5.79 2.29 15.78
N ILE A 156 -6.06 2.28 17.08
CA ILE A 156 -5.02 2.45 18.10
C ILE A 156 -4.02 1.28 18.05
N ILE A 157 -4.49 0.05 17.88
CA ILE A 157 -3.63 -1.12 17.75
C ILE A 157 -2.74 -1.01 16.51
N ILE A 158 -3.31 -0.66 15.35
CA ILE A 158 -2.58 -0.50 14.09
C ILE A 158 -1.49 0.58 14.21
N LYS A 159 -1.81 1.74 14.82
CA LYS A 159 -0.83 2.81 15.07
C LYS A 159 0.35 2.32 15.91
N LYS A 160 0.11 1.53 16.95
CA LYS A 160 1.19 0.93 17.76
C LYS A 160 2.09 -0.01 16.93
N TYR A 161 1.51 -0.79 16.02
CA TYR A 161 2.28 -1.64 15.12
C TYR A 161 3.12 -0.83 14.13
N ILE A 162 2.58 0.26 13.58
CA ILE A 162 3.32 1.19 12.72
C ILE A 162 4.55 1.74 13.45
N GLU A 163 4.36 2.22 14.70
CA GLU A 163 5.47 2.72 15.53
C GLU A 163 6.54 1.66 15.78
N SER A 164 6.13 0.44 16.15
CA SER A 164 7.05 -0.67 16.41
C SER A 164 7.85 -1.06 15.16
N ILE A 165 7.18 -1.23 14.01
CA ILE A 165 7.83 -1.63 12.75
C ILE A 165 8.75 -0.51 12.25
N SER A 166 8.32 0.76 12.35
CA SER A 166 9.13 1.93 12.00
C SER A 166 10.40 2.03 12.86
N GLY A 167 10.28 1.80 14.17
CA GLY A 167 11.42 1.73 15.07
C GLY A 167 12.41 0.63 14.67
N ARG A 168 11.89 -0.55 14.29
CA ARG A 168 12.72 -1.67 13.83
C ARG A 168 13.44 -1.38 12.52
N LEU A 169 12.73 -0.78 11.56
CA LEU A 169 13.26 -0.37 10.26
C LEU A 169 14.38 0.67 10.42
N LYS A 170 14.19 1.67 11.30
CA LYS A 170 15.22 2.65 11.64
C LYS A 170 16.47 1.98 12.21
N ALA A 171 16.31 1.06 13.17
CA ALA A 171 17.42 0.31 13.74
C ALA A 171 18.16 -0.54 12.69
N LEU A 172 17.43 -1.17 11.77
CA LEU A 172 18.00 -1.92 10.64
C LEU A 172 18.83 -1.01 9.73
N ARG A 173 18.29 0.17 9.35
CA ARG A 173 19.01 1.17 8.54
C ARG A 173 20.26 1.69 9.22
N SER A 174 20.22 1.91 10.54
CA SER A 174 21.40 2.28 11.31
C SER A 174 22.49 1.20 11.26
N LYS A 175 22.13 -0.08 11.39
CA LYS A 175 23.08 -1.19 11.21
C LYS A 175 23.65 -1.23 9.79
N PHE A 176 22.83 -0.93 8.80
CA PHE A 176 23.24 -0.90 7.39
C PHE A 176 24.29 0.19 7.14
N ASN A 177 24.05 1.41 7.64
CA ASN A 177 25.00 2.53 7.52
C ASN A 177 26.31 2.29 8.29
N ILE A 178 26.27 1.57 9.42
CA ILE A 178 27.50 1.22 10.17
C ILE A 178 28.33 0.21 9.38
N ASN A 179 27.70 -0.82 8.79
CA ASN A 179 28.40 -1.85 8.03
C ASN A 179 28.98 -1.36 6.70
N THR A 180 28.43 -0.29 6.10
CA THR A 180 28.99 0.32 4.89
C THR A 180 30.16 1.27 5.18
N ILE A 181 30.36 1.70 6.44
CA ILE A 181 31.40 2.65 6.86
C ILE A 181 32.61 1.95 7.50
N THR A 182 32.67 0.61 7.56
CA THR A 182 33.89 -0.11 7.99
C THR A 182 34.72 -0.56 6.78
N PRO A 183 35.63 0.27 6.23
CA PRO A 183 36.66 -0.21 5.32
C PRO A 183 37.70 -1.00 6.12
N VAL A 184 37.89 -2.26 5.73
CA VAL A 184 39.17 -2.95 5.57
C VAL A 184 40.41 -2.29 6.24
N GLU A 185 40.51 -2.28 7.56
CA GLU A 185 41.79 -2.05 8.26
C GLU A 185 41.83 -2.79 9.60
N LYS A 186 41.93 -4.14 9.56
CA LYS A 186 42.35 -4.93 10.74
C LYS A 186 43.30 -6.10 10.45
N HIS A 187 43.90 -6.17 9.27
CA HIS A 187 44.95 -7.15 8.98
C HIS A 187 46.14 -6.48 8.30
N LEU A 188 46.94 -5.77 9.10
CA LEU A 188 48.37 -5.51 8.89
C LEU A 188 48.92 -4.87 10.18
N ILE A 189 49.16 -5.71 11.19
CA ILE A 189 50.22 -5.53 12.18
C ILE A 189 51.00 -6.84 12.20
#